data_AF-A0A954WSD4-F1
#
_entry.id   AF-A0A954WSD4-F1
#
_cell.length_a   1.000
_cell.length_b   1.000
_cell.length_c   1.000
_cell.angle_alpha   90.00
_cell.angle_beta   90.00
_cell.angle_gamma   90.00
#
_symmetry.space_group_name_H-M   'P 1'
#
loop_
_entity.id
_entity.type
_entity.pdbx_description
1 polymer ?
#
loop_
_entity_poly.entity_id
_entity_poly.type
_entity_poly.pdbx_seq_one_letter_code
_entity_poly.pdbx_strand_id
1 'polypeptide(L)'
;MQVHLSKLNRRLTFAVVAFLNIVTVGDRVGATTIDDIYSWYGDITTVAGTGTIRGKEVNGWQSSMEGGLAINAELSRPHMAMADVDGNIYIADKDAQAVRVVRTDGTIHTIAGTNEAGNNGDAGLGTEFQLSAPNGLYTFPDGTTYILDVGNSRVLKWTTDGQIATVFSDENGISIGRGLWVSPDETTVFYSSSSEVRRWTSSDGVSVYADGFAELGNIDFDPTDDMLVATDRSGHLVYKIGTDGTKTVIAGNGDTSGGEPGGAPTDLALAEVRGVAFNPDGSYFLATHDGGQIWFVDSANTIHLAIDGDDDHTHAGDGEPISVAGVKISEPRAIVIAPNRDLLITENDYGYVRRVEWLGIPGDIDDNLVIDVNDINALSAAIRTGSTDANFDLNGDNVVDNADRVAWVKDIEKTYFGDSNLDGEFNSTDFVLVFQAGTYERAGAEATWETGDWNGDGKFSSSDFVTAFQDGGYEKGPLAVVPEPTFSGWLVAVAALSIYFSRNKDISRA
;
A
#
# COMPACT_ATOMS: atom_id res chain seq x y z
N MET A 1 29.83 -7.25 -33.85
CA MET A 1 28.45 -7.77 -33.75
C MET A 1 28.22 -8.69 -32.53
N GLN A 2 29.17 -8.81 -31.60
CA GLN A 2 29.00 -9.54 -30.32
C GLN A 2 29.07 -8.64 -29.08
N VAL A 3 29.24 -7.33 -29.25
CA VAL A 3 29.29 -6.32 -28.16
C VAL A 3 27.97 -5.51 -28.08
N HIS A 4 27.01 -5.77 -28.98
CA HIS A 4 25.69 -5.11 -28.99
C HIS A 4 24.55 -5.98 -28.44
N LEU A 5 24.79 -7.28 -28.21
CA LEU A 5 23.79 -8.21 -27.66
C LEU A 5 23.82 -8.30 -26.13
N SER A 6 24.89 -7.85 -25.46
CA SER A 6 24.97 -7.89 -23.99
C SER A 6 24.27 -6.72 -23.29
N LYS A 7 24.03 -5.60 -23.99
CA LYS A 7 23.26 -4.46 -23.46
C LYS A 7 21.76 -4.57 -23.68
N LEU A 8 21.32 -5.36 -24.67
CA LEU A 8 19.90 -5.62 -24.91
C LEU A 8 19.33 -6.66 -23.91
N ASN A 9 20.15 -7.63 -23.49
CA ASN A 9 19.74 -8.66 -22.52
C ASN A 9 19.67 -8.20 -21.06
N ARG A 10 20.17 -7.00 -20.69
CA ARG A 10 19.99 -6.45 -19.33
C ARG A 10 18.79 -5.50 -19.21
N ARG A 11 18.30 -4.95 -20.33
CA ARG A 11 17.06 -4.16 -20.36
C ARG A 11 15.80 -5.04 -20.40
N LEU A 12 15.95 -6.32 -20.77
CA LEU A 12 14.83 -7.27 -20.78
C LEU A 12 14.62 -7.97 -19.44
N THR A 13 15.61 -8.08 -18.55
CA THR A 13 15.46 -8.87 -17.32
C THR A 13 14.66 -8.17 -16.21
N PHE A 14 14.58 -6.84 -16.21
CA PHE A 14 13.76 -6.09 -15.24
C PHE A 14 12.32 -5.84 -15.70
N ALA A 15 12.00 -6.13 -16.96
CA ALA A 15 10.63 -6.10 -17.49
C ALA A 15 9.96 -7.50 -17.52
N VAL A 16 10.65 -8.55 -17.06
CA VAL A 16 10.23 -9.96 -17.18
C VAL A 16 9.47 -10.50 -15.96
N VAL A 17 9.08 -9.65 -15.01
CA VAL A 17 7.98 -10.00 -14.08
C VAL A 17 6.61 -9.54 -14.63
N ALA A 18 6.57 -8.83 -15.76
CA ALA A 18 5.32 -8.32 -16.36
C ALA A 18 4.98 -8.97 -17.72
N PHE A 19 5.18 -10.28 -17.87
CA PHE A 19 4.66 -11.02 -19.04
C PHE A 19 4.25 -12.46 -18.67
N LEU A 20 3.24 -12.59 -17.82
CA LEU A 20 2.09 -13.44 -18.09
C LEU A 20 0.87 -12.57 -17.79
N ASN A 21 0.05 -12.30 -18.81
CA ASN A 21 -1.09 -11.37 -18.84
C ASN A 21 -0.74 -9.88 -18.61
N ILE A 22 -0.77 -9.08 -19.71
CA ILE A 22 -0.85 -7.63 -19.58
C ILE A 22 -2.27 -7.33 -19.09
N VAL A 23 -2.44 -7.33 -17.77
CA VAL A 23 -3.53 -6.62 -17.10
C VAL A 23 -3.21 -5.14 -17.27
N THR A 24 -4.05 -4.39 -17.97
CA THR A 24 -3.87 -2.94 -18.01
C THR A 24 -4.22 -2.36 -16.65
N VAL A 25 -3.66 -1.21 -16.26
CA VAL A 25 -3.95 -0.57 -14.96
C VAL A 25 -5.47 -0.42 -14.72
N GLY A 26 -6.27 -0.29 -15.79
CA GLY A 26 -7.72 -0.18 -15.72
C GLY A 26 -8.49 -1.48 -15.50
N ASP A 27 -7.84 -2.65 -15.58
CA ASP A 27 -8.47 -3.97 -15.35
C ASP A 27 -8.24 -4.46 -13.91
N ARG A 28 -7.42 -3.75 -13.12
CA ARG A 28 -7.11 -4.12 -11.74
C ARG A 28 -8.27 -3.75 -10.82
N VAL A 29 -8.57 -4.64 -9.87
CA VAL A 29 -9.51 -4.35 -8.80
C VAL A 29 -8.86 -3.34 -7.85
N GLY A 30 -9.37 -2.11 -7.89
CA GLY A 30 -8.99 -1.04 -6.96
C GLY A 30 -10.03 -0.93 -5.84
N ALA A 31 -9.57 -0.67 -4.62
CA ALA A 31 -10.48 -0.43 -3.50
C ALA A 31 -11.28 0.83 -3.80
N THR A 32 -12.60 0.76 -3.66
CA THR A 32 -13.54 1.86 -3.93
C THR A 32 -14.27 2.33 -2.68
N THR A 33 -14.13 1.57 -1.60
CA THR A 33 -14.72 1.86 -0.30
C THR A 33 -13.71 1.58 0.80
N ILE A 34 -14.01 2.06 2.01
CA ILE A 34 -13.21 1.70 3.19
C ILE A 34 -13.37 0.23 3.57
N ASP A 35 -14.51 -0.39 3.29
CA ASP A 35 -14.75 -1.81 3.60
C ASP A 35 -13.88 -2.72 2.73
N ASP A 36 -13.58 -2.33 1.49
CA ASP A 36 -12.59 -3.02 0.65
C ASP A 36 -11.24 -3.04 1.37
N ILE A 37 -10.75 -1.89 1.84
CA ILE A 37 -9.49 -1.78 2.59
C ILE A 37 -9.49 -2.62 3.86
N TYR A 38 -10.59 -2.63 4.60
CA TYR A 38 -10.74 -3.47 5.79
C TYR A 38 -10.79 -4.97 5.51
N SER A 39 -11.17 -5.37 4.30
CA SER A 39 -11.10 -6.76 3.86
C SER A 39 -9.71 -7.15 3.33
N TRP A 40 -8.96 -6.18 2.79
CA TRP A 40 -7.65 -6.44 2.15
C TRP A 40 -6.47 -6.32 3.10
N TYR A 41 -6.65 -5.63 4.22
CA TYR A 41 -5.62 -5.41 5.23
C TYR A 41 -6.06 -5.91 6.60
N GLY A 42 -5.17 -6.63 7.25
CA GLY A 42 -5.41 -7.31 8.52
C GLY A 42 -4.95 -6.52 9.74
N ASP A 43 -4.29 -7.24 10.64
CA ASP A 43 -3.87 -6.72 11.93
C ASP A 43 -2.71 -5.72 11.79
N ILE A 44 -2.74 -4.67 12.61
CA ILE A 44 -1.57 -3.83 12.83
C ILE A 44 -0.67 -4.47 13.90
N THR A 45 0.64 -4.54 13.64
CA THR A 45 1.62 -5.16 14.55
C THR A 45 2.92 -4.37 14.60
N THR A 46 3.61 -4.41 15.74
CA THR A 46 4.97 -3.89 15.88
C THR A 46 5.99 -4.88 15.31
N VAL A 47 6.78 -4.43 14.34
CA VAL A 47 7.88 -5.24 13.77
C VAL A 47 9.25 -4.88 14.36
N ALA A 48 9.42 -3.65 14.85
CA ALA A 48 10.64 -3.24 15.51
C ALA A 48 10.42 -2.07 16.47
N GLY A 49 11.27 -2.00 17.50
CA GLY A 49 11.28 -0.89 18.43
C GLY A 49 10.46 -1.12 19.70
N THR A 50 10.87 -0.47 20.79
CA THR A 50 10.23 -0.55 22.11
C THR A 50 9.57 0.74 22.55
N GLY A 51 9.68 1.83 21.78
CA GLY A 51 9.08 3.13 22.13
C GLY A 51 9.67 3.81 23.38
N THR A 52 10.86 3.41 23.82
CA THR A 52 11.41 3.84 25.12
C THR A 52 12.25 5.11 25.05
N ILE A 53 12.76 5.48 23.86
CA ILE A 53 13.65 6.63 23.66
C ILE A 53 12.83 7.90 23.45
N ARG A 54 12.63 8.68 24.53
CA ARG A 54 11.81 9.91 24.48
C ARG A 54 12.58 11.18 24.12
N GLY A 55 13.91 11.15 24.18
CA GLY A 55 14.77 12.31 23.95
C GLY A 55 15.17 12.44 22.48
N LYS A 56 15.17 13.68 21.97
CA LYS A 56 15.81 13.98 20.68
C LYS A 56 17.33 13.93 20.82
N GLU A 57 18.02 13.51 19.77
CA GLU A 57 19.49 13.40 19.72
C GLU A 57 20.05 12.40 20.74
N VAL A 58 19.23 11.44 21.16
CA VAL A 58 19.63 10.34 22.04
C VAL A 58 19.85 9.10 21.19
N ASN A 59 21.05 8.55 21.26
CA ASN A 59 21.36 7.25 20.69
C ASN A 59 21.10 6.16 21.75
N GLY A 60 20.04 5.37 21.55
CA GLY A 60 19.66 4.21 22.35
C GLY A 60 20.34 2.91 21.90
N TRP A 61 21.22 2.93 20.91
CA TRP A 61 21.84 1.71 20.42
C TRP A 61 22.71 1.02 21.48
N GLN A 62 22.54 -0.29 21.58
CA GLN A 62 23.32 -1.18 22.43
C GLN A 62 23.80 -2.39 21.63
N SER A 63 25.05 -2.80 21.85
CA SER A 63 25.65 -3.96 21.15
C SER A 63 24.89 -5.28 21.34
N SER A 64 24.11 -5.42 22.41
CA SER A 64 23.28 -6.62 22.68
C SER A 64 22.09 -6.76 21.75
N MET A 65 21.75 -5.73 20.96
CA MET A 65 20.66 -5.78 20.00
C MET A 65 21.07 -6.44 18.68
N GLU A 66 22.37 -6.47 18.36
CA GLU A 66 22.85 -7.07 17.11
C GLU A 66 22.54 -8.58 17.08
N GLY A 67 21.69 -8.99 16.14
CA GLY A 67 21.15 -10.35 16.04
C GLY A 67 20.09 -10.69 17.09
N GLY A 68 19.66 -9.72 17.91
CA GLY A 68 18.56 -9.85 18.85
C GLY A 68 17.19 -9.63 18.18
N LEU A 69 16.10 -9.86 18.93
CA LEU A 69 14.74 -9.62 18.43
C LEU A 69 14.49 -8.13 18.20
N ALA A 70 13.99 -7.78 17.01
CA ALA A 70 13.74 -6.41 16.58
C ALA A 70 12.71 -5.67 17.45
N ILE A 71 11.68 -6.38 17.93
CA ILE A 71 10.67 -5.84 18.85
C ILE A 71 11.23 -5.45 20.22
N ASN A 72 12.46 -5.88 20.56
CA ASN A 72 13.15 -5.51 21.80
C ASN A 72 14.22 -4.43 21.56
N ALA A 73 14.39 -3.95 20.33
CA ALA A 73 15.40 -2.95 20.00
C ALA A 73 14.99 -1.55 20.47
N GLU A 74 15.97 -0.75 20.89
CA GLU A 74 15.81 0.67 21.16
C GLU A 74 16.12 1.46 19.87
N LEU A 75 15.08 1.69 19.05
CA LEU A 75 15.20 2.55 17.88
C LEU A 75 15.24 4.02 18.30
N SER A 76 16.15 4.78 17.71
CA SER A 76 16.45 6.17 18.08
C SER A 76 15.95 7.11 16.99
N ARG A 77 14.66 7.49 17.09
CA ARG A 77 13.96 8.33 16.11
C ARG A 77 14.06 7.76 14.69
N PRO A 78 13.54 6.54 14.46
CA PRO A 78 13.44 5.99 13.12
C PRO A 78 12.56 6.92 12.29
N HIS A 79 13.02 7.26 11.08
CA HIS A 79 12.31 8.23 10.24
C HIS A 79 11.78 7.64 8.95
N MET A 80 12.28 6.46 8.54
CA MET A 80 11.88 5.76 7.33
C MET A 80 12.07 4.26 7.53
N ALA A 81 11.11 3.46 7.04
CA ALA A 81 11.24 2.02 6.91
C ALA A 81 10.76 1.58 5.52
N MET A 82 11.46 0.64 4.89
CA MET A 82 11.13 0.06 3.59
C MET A 82 11.49 -1.42 3.55
N ALA A 83 10.77 -2.23 2.78
CA ALA A 83 11.07 -3.65 2.63
C ALA A 83 11.64 -4.02 1.25
N ASP A 84 12.40 -5.11 1.20
CA ASP A 84 12.75 -5.82 -0.04
C ASP A 84 11.75 -6.94 -0.35
N VAL A 85 11.93 -7.64 -1.48
CA VAL A 85 11.01 -8.72 -1.91
C VAL A 85 11.11 -9.96 -1.02
N ASP A 86 12.24 -10.13 -0.31
CA ASP A 86 12.45 -11.23 0.62
C ASP A 86 11.79 -10.97 1.98
N GLY A 87 11.19 -9.79 2.18
CA GLY A 87 10.52 -9.39 3.41
C GLY A 87 11.44 -8.84 4.50
N ASN A 88 12.69 -8.49 4.17
CA ASN A 88 13.56 -7.78 5.12
C ASN A 88 13.18 -6.30 5.17
N ILE A 89 13.10 -5.74 6.38
CA ILE A 89 12.69 -4.34 6.60
C ILE A 89 13.90 -3.49 6.99
N TYR A 90 14.23 -2.50 6.18
CA TYR A 90 15.35 -1.59 6.34
C TYR A 90 14.87 -0.30 7.01
N ILE A 91 15.59 0.17 8.02
CA ILE A 91 15.15 1.28 8.88
C ILE A 91 16.26 2.33 8.97
N ALA A 92 15.94 3.59 8.64
CA ALA A 92 16.82 4.73 8.91
C ALA A 92 16.66 5.13 10.38
N ASP A 93 17.59 4.65 11.21
CA ASP A 93 17.64 4.90 12.65
C ASP A 93 18.47 6.17 12.91
N LYS A 94 17.80 7.32 12.72
CA LYS A 94 18.44 8.62 12.52
C LYS A 94 19.39 9.00 13.65
N ASP A 95 18.91 9.00 14.89
CA ASP A 95 19.71 9.49 16.01
C ASP A 95 20.72 8.44 16.49
N ALA A 96 20.53 7.17 16.09
CA ALA A 96 21.56 6.15 16.21
C ALA A 96 22.58 6.14 15.07
N GLN A 97 22.51 7.06 14.09
CA GLN A 97 23.54 7.23 13.06
C GLN A 97 23.77 5.96 12.23
N ALA A 98 22.70 5.21 11.97
CA ALA A 98 22.78 3.90 11.37
C ALA A 98 21.56 3.58 10.50
N VAL A 99 21.74 2.59 9.62
CA VAL A 99 20.66 1.88 8.94
C VAL A 99 20.61 0.46 9.49
N ARG A 100 19.43 0.06 9.95
CA ARG A 100 19.15 -1.29 10.47
C ARG A 100 18.45 -2.11 9.42
N VAL A 101 18.53 -3.43 9.56
CA VAL A 101 17.68 -4.39 8.85
C VAL A 101 17.03 -5.32 9.87
N VAL A 102 15.72 -5.50 9.76
CA VAL A 102 14.95 -6.56 10.42
C VAL A 102 14.82 -7.69 9.41
N ARG A 103 15.30 -8.87 9.77
CA ARG A 103 15.20 -10.07 8.94
C ARG A 103 13.86 -10.75 9.17
N THR A 104 13.48 -11.63 8.25
CA THR A 104 12.22 -12.40 8.33
C THR A 104 12.12 -13.34 9.53
N ASP A 105 13.25 -13.66 10.19
CA ASP A 105 13.28 -14.36 11.48
C ASP A 105 13.01 -13.45 12.70
N GLY A 106 12.73 -12.17 12.46
CA GLY A 106 12.46 -11.15 13.47
C GLY A 106 13.71 -10.59 14.14
N THR A 107 14.93 -10.91 13.66
CA THR A 107 16.18 -10.38 14.22
C THR A 107 16.60 -9.06 13.58
N ILE A 108 17.22 -8.16 14.35
CA ILE A 108 17.72 -6.86 13.89
C ILE A 108 19.24 -6.83 13.78
N HIS A 109 19.76 -6.20 12.72
CA HIS A 109 21.20 -6.06 12.46
C HIS A 109 21.52 -4.67 11.94
N THR A 110 22.72 -4.17 12.21
CA THR A 110 23.27 -2.99 11.55
C THR A 110 23.85 -3.35 10.19
N ILE A 111 23.45 -2.62 9.13
CA ILE A 111 24.00 -2.82 7.78
C ILE A 111 24.86 -1.64 7.30
N ALA A 112 24.58 -0.44 7.81
CA ALA A 112 25.34 0.77 7.53
C ALA A 112 25.38 1.68 8.76
N GLY A 113 26.48 2.41 8.94
CA GLY A 113 26.67 3.26 10.11
C GLY A 113 27.51 2.58 11.19
N THR A 114 28.16 3.41 12.02
CA THR A 114 29.01 2.97 13.15
C THR A 114 28.37 3.25 14.51
N ASN A 115 27.13 3.75 14.51
CA ASN A 115 26.46 4.30 15.68
C ASN A 115 27.05 5.61 16.23
N GLU A 116 28.01 6.19 15.52
CA GLU A 116 28.59 7.49 15.84
C GLU A 116 28.47 8.41 14.61
N ALA A 117 28.07 9.66 14.86
CA ALA A 117 27.91 10.64 13.79
C ALA A 117 29.29 10.99 13.21
N GLY A 118 29.44 10.93 11.90
CA GLY A 118 30.71 11.28 11.27
C GLY A 118 30.71 11.11 9.75
N ASN A 119 31.91 11.24 9.19
CA ASN A 119 32.19 10.99 7.78
C ASN A 119 33.63 10.51 7.65
N ASN A 120 33.81 9.28 7.19
CA ASN A 120 35.11 8.62 7.08
C ASN A 120 35.50 8.23 5.64
N GLY A 121 34.83 8.78 4.63
CA GLY A 121 35.20 8.58 3.22
C GLY A 121 34.00 8.48 2.28
N ASP A 122 34.27 8.02 1.05
CA ASP A 122 33.29 7.93 -0.04
C ASP A 122 32.86 6.51 -0.41
N ALA A 123 33.56 5.49 0.09
CA ALA A 123 33.18 4.10 -0.08
C ALA A 123 33.84 3.21 0.97
N GLY A 124 33.24 2.06 1.26
CA GLY A 124 33.78 1.09 2.22
C GLY A 124 32.79 0.00 2.58
N LEU A 125 33.06 -0.69 3.69
CA LEU A 125 32.09 -1.59 4.31
C LEU A 125 31.05 -0.78 5.06
N GLY A 126 29.77 -1.06 4.84
CA GLY A 126 28.65 -0.32 5.43
C GLY A 126 28.75 -0.21 6.95
N THR A 127 29.04 -1.32 7.63
CA THR A 127 29.15 -1.41 9.10
C THR A 127 30.37 -0.68 9.68
N GLU A 128 31.32 -0.27 8.84
CA GLU A 128 32.48 0.54 9.22
C GLU A 128 32.35 1.99 8.72
N PHE A 129 31.30 2.31 7.96
CA PHE A 129 31.10 3.61 7.34
C PHE A 129 30.32 4.54 8.25
N GLN A 130 30.83 5.76 8.48
CA GLN A 130 30.17 6.74 9.34
C GLN A 130 29.07 7.47 8.58
N LEU A 131 27.88 7.51 9.19
CA LEU A 131 26.72 8.26 8.74
C LEU A 131 26.49 9.44 9.70
N SER A 132 25.72 10.43 9.27
CA SER A 132 25.32 11.58 10.06
C SER A 132 23.86 11.92 9.77
N ALA A 133 22.98 11.59 10.72
CA ALA A 133 21.54 11.74 10.64
C ALA A 133 20.92 11.14 9.36
N PRO A 134 21.09 9.83 9.10
CA PRO A 134 20.39 9.18 7.99
C PRO A 134 18.88 9.33 8.17
N ASN A 135 18.19 9.83 7.15
CA ASN A 135 16.83 10.35 7.32
C ASN A 135 15.79 9.73 6.39
N GLY A 136 16.19 9.39 5.17
CA GLY A 136 15.36 8.78 4.13
C GLY A 136 16.04 7.56 3.53
N LEU A 137 15.23 6.62 3.05
CA LEU A 137 15.66 5.40 2.37
C LEU A 137 14.94 5.26 1.04
N TYR A 138 15.57 4.56 0.10
CA TYR A 138 14.90 3.95 -1.04
C TYR A 138 15.48 2.55 -1.26
N THR A 139 14.70 1.51 -0.94
CA THR A 139 15.13 0.11 -1.05
C THR A 139 14.53 -0.53 -2.29
N PHE A 140 15.38 -1.10 -3.14
CA PHE A 140 14.96 -1.90 -4.29
C PHE A 140 14.52 -3.30 -3.86
N PRO A 141 13.73 -4.01 -4.70
CA PRO A 141 13.30 -5.38 -4.40
C PRO A 141 14.44 -6.37 -4.12
N ASP A 142 15.65 -6.13 -4.63
CA ASP A 142 16.82 -7.00 -4.41
C ASP A 142 17.61 -6.68 -3.11
N GLY A 143 17.11 -5.75 -2.29
CA GLY A 143 17.74 -5.31 -1.04
C GLY A 143 18.78 -4.22 -1.22
N THR A 144 19.07 -3.75 -2.44
CA THR A 144 19.91 -2.58 -2.66
C THR A 144 19.23 -1.33 -2.08
N THR A 145 19.92 -0.60 -1.19
CA THR A 145 19.32 0.52 -0.45
C THR A 145 20.08 1.81 -0.68
N TYR A 146 19.36 2.84 -1.11
CA TYR A 146 19.85 4.21 -1.13
C TYR A 146 19.52 4.92 0.18
N ILE A 147 20.45 5.73 0.67
CA ILE A 147 20.39 6.36 1.99
C ILE A 147 20.61 7.86 1.85
N LEU A 148 19.68 8.65 2.38
CA LEU A 148 19.81 10.10 2.49
C LEU A 148 20.58 10.44 3.77
N ASP A 149 21.89 10.65 3.64
CA ASP A 149 22.82 10.97 4.72
C ASP A 149 22.86 12.50 4.95
N VAL A 150 21.78 13.02 5.53
CA VAL A 150 21.46 14.46 5.57
C VAL A 150 22.57 15.29 6.22
N GLY A 151 23.10 14.85 7.35
CA GLY A 151 24.16 15.56 8.08
C GLY A 151 25.47 15.68 7.31
N ASN A 152 25.67 14.83 6.31
CA ASN A 152 26.80 14.87 5.38
C ASN A 152 26.43 15.40 3.98
N SER A 153 25.17 15.81 3.78
CA SER A 153 24.67 16.38 2.52
C SER A 153 24.94 15.52 1.29
N ARG A 154 24.70 14.21 1.40
CA ARG A 154 24.96 13.25 0.32
C ARG A 154 23.92 12.14 0.26
N VAL A 155 23.87 11.49 -0.89
CA VAL A 155 23.13 10.24 -1.08
C VAL A 155 24.14 9.10 -1.25
N LEU A 156 23.94 8.04 -0.48
CA LEU A 156 24.76 6.83 -0.49
C LEU A 156 23.97 5.68 -1.11
N LYS A 157 24.68 4.70 -1.67
CA LYS A 157 24.14 3.41 -2.09
C LYS A 157 24.82 2.31 -1.28
N TRP A 158 24.02 1.47 -0.63
CA TRP A 158 24.44 0.23 0.02
C TRP A 158 23.97 -0.98 -0.82
N THR A 159 24.83 -1.98 -0.94
CA THR A 159 24.54 -3.23 -1.66
C THR A 159 24.60 -4.43 -0.71
N THR A 160 23.88 -5.50 -1.04
CA THR A 160 23.71 -6.69 -0.18
C THR A 160 24.99 -7.50 0.08
N ASP A 161 26.08 -7.20 -0.63
CA ASP A 161 27.43 -7.67 -0.32
C ASP A 161 28.12 -6.89 0.82
N GLY A 162 27.42 -5.92 1.42
CA GLY A 162 27.87 -5.13 2.56
C GLY A 162 28.66 -3.88 2.17
N GLN A 163 28.77 -3.56 0.88
CA GLN A 163 29.50 -2.39 0.40
C GLN A 163 28.60 -1.15 0.42
N ILE A 164 29.18 0.01 0.74
CA ILE A 164 28.52 1.32 0.64
C ILE A 164 29.38 2.30 -0.14
N ALA A 165 28.76 3.21 -0.89
CA ALA A 165 29.46 4.29 -1.58
C ALA A 165 28.60 5.54 -1.75
N THR A 166 29.23 6.71 -1.76
CA THR A 166 28.63 7.99 -2.17
C THR A 166 28.26 7.92 -3.64
N VAL A 167 26.98 8.19 -3.94
CA VAL A 167 26.47 8.33 -5.31
C VAL A 167 26.72 9.76 -5.79
N PHE A 168 26.30 10.74 -4.96
CA PHE A 168 26.59 12.15 -5.16
C PHE A 168 26.52 12.92 -3.84
N SER A 169 27.12 14.11 -3.82
CA SER A 169 26.97 15.08 -2.74
C SER A 169 26.26 16.33 -3.28
N ASP A 170 25.49 16.99 -2.43
CA ASP A 170 24.83 18.24 -2.74
C ASP A 170 25.63 19.40 -2.15
N GLU A 171 26.30 20.17 -3.01
CA GLU A 171 27.14 21.30 -2.61
C GLU A 171 26.36 22.43 -1.93
N ASN A 172 25.04 22.51 -2.16
CA ASN A 172 24.17 23.50 -1.52
C ASN A 172 23.63 23.01 -0.17
N GLY A 173 24.03 21.80 0.27
CA GLY A 173 23.58 21.17 1.49
C GLY A 173 22.22 20.51 1.36
N ILE A 174 22.01 19.45 2.13
CA ILE A 174 20.72 18.80 2.33
C ILE A 174 20.23 19.19 3.72
N SER A 175 19.06 19.80 3.76
CA SER A 175 18.41 20.23 5.00
C SER A 175 17.32 19.21 5.40
N ILE A 176 16.47 19.56 6.36
CA ILE A 176 15.39 18.67 6.82
C ILE A 176 14.59 18.08 5.64
N GLY A 177 14.33 16.77 5.65
CA GLY A 177 13.67 16.08 4.55
C GLY A 177 13.81 14.57 4.70
N ARG A 178 12.80 13.81 4.28
CA ARG A 178 12.74 12.34 4.40
C ARG A 178 12.49 11.67 3.05
N GLY A 179 11.76 12.33 2.16
CA GLY A 179 11.51 11.83 0.82
C GLY A 179 12.80 11.59 0.06
N LEU A 180 12.98 10.36 -0.42
CA LEU A 180 14.02 9.89 -1.31
C LEU A 180 13.38 8.89 -2.27
N TRP A 181 13.59 9.09 -3.57
CA TRP A 181 13.15 8.17 -4.60
C TRP A 181 14.25 8.02 -5.65
N VAL A 182 14.43 6.80 -6.15
CA VAL A 182 15.47 6.47 -7.14
C VAL A 182 14.82 5.75 -8.33
N SER A 183 15.17 6.17 -9.55
CA SER A 183 14.62 5.53 -10.75
C SER A 183 15.06 4.08 -10.86
N PRO A 184 14.27 3.18 -11.49
CA PRO A 184 14.64 1.78 -11.67
C PRO A 184 15.96 1.54 -12.41
N ASP A 185 16.38 2.48 -13.25
CA ASP A 185 17.68 2.44 -13.94
C ASP A 185 18.81 3.14 -13.17
N GLU A 186 18.50 3.64 -11.98
CA GLU A 186 19.40 4.30 -11.03
C GLU A 186 20.06 5.58 -11.58
N THR A 187 19.50 6.17 -12.64
CA THR A 187 20.07 7.36 -13.29
C THR A 187 19.53 8.69 -12.77
N THR A 188 18.39 8.65 -12.06
CA THR A 188 17.69 9.82 -11.51
C THR A 188 17.36 9.59 -10.05
N VAL A 189 17.63 10.59 -9.21
CA VAL A 189 17.27 10.59 -7.79
C VAL A 189 16.50 11.85 -7.47
N PHE A 190 15.33 11.72 -6.86
CA PHE A 190 14.59 12.82 -6.26
C PHE A 190 14.72 12.75 -4.75
N TYR A 191 14.87 13.90 -4.10
CA TYR A 191 14.93 13.97 -2.65
C TYR A 191 14.43 15.31 -2.15
N SER A 192 13.90 15.30 -0.93
CA SER A 192 13.41 16.49 -0.23
C SER A 192 14.54 17.20 0.50
N SER A 193 14.54 18.54 0.46
CA SER A 193 15.43 19.39 1.26
C SER A 193 14.70 20.70 1.59
N SER A 194 14.21 20.80 2.83
CA SER A 194 13.41 21.90 3.37
C SER A 194 12.21 22.24 2.47
N SER A 195 12.33 23.28 1.65
CA SER A 195 11.27 23.83 0.81
C SER A 195 11.42 23.45 -0.66
N GLU A 196 12.31 22.52 -0.99
CA GLU A 196 12.66 22.14 -2.35
C GLU A 196 12.66 20.62 -2.53
N VAL A 197 12.04 20.18 -3.63
CA VAL A 197 12.33 18.88 -4.21
C VAL A 197 13.54 19.06 -5.12
N ARG A 198 14.63 18.36 -4.81
CA ARG A 198 15.85 18.35 -5.61
C ARG A 198 15.90 17.10 -6.45
N ARG A 199 16.52 17.24 -7.62
CA ARG A 199 16.78 16.15 -8.56
C ARG A 199 18.26 16.06 -8.85
N TRP A 200 18.81 14.88 -8.70
CA TRP A 200 20.11 14.53 -9.27
C TRP A 200 19.91 13.65 -10.50
N THR A 201 20.67 13.91 -11.56
CA THR A 201 20.84 12.96 -12.66
C THR A 201 22.31 12.65 -12.85
N SER A 202 22.61 11.43 -13.33
CA SER A 202 23.99 11.04 -13.65
C SER A 202 24.65 11.91 -14.73
N SER A 203 23.87 12.60 -15.57
CA SER A 203 24.34 13.50 -16.64
C SER A 203 24.52 14.94 -16.18
N ASP A 204 23.61 15.46 -15.36
CA ASP A 204 23.47 16.90 -15.12
C ASP A 204 23.77 17.30 -13.67
N GLY A 205 23.96 16.33 -12.78
CA GLY A 205 24.18 16.58 -11.36
C GLY A 205 22.92 17.08 -10.65
N VAL A 206 23.11 17.81 -9.55
CA VAL A 206 22.01 18.30 -8.70
C VAL A 206 21.36 19.55 -9.29
N SER A 207 20.04 19.59 -9.30
CA SER A 207 19.20 20.73 -9.71
C SER A 207 17.95 20.81 -8.83
N VAL A 208 17.37 22.01 -8.70
CA VAL A 208 16.03 22.18 -8.10
C VAL A 208 14.99 21.75 -9.12
N TYR A 209 14.11 20.83 -8.72
CA TYR A 209 13.04 20.32 -9.58
C TYR A 209 11.72 21.06 -9.33
N ALA A 210 11.39 21.29 -8.07
CA ALA A 210 10.27 22.11 -7.65
C ALA A 210 10.58 22.80 -6.31
N ASP A 211 10.02 23.97 -6.09
CA ASP A 211 10.28 24.81 -4.90
C ASP A 211 9.00 25.41 -4.30
N GLY A 212 9.18 26.28 -3.30
CA GLY A 212 8.09 27.02 -2.68
C GLY A 212 7.16 26.15 -1.83
N PHE A 213 7.67 25.06 -1.26
CA PHE A 213 6.98 24.27 -0.23
C PHE A 213 7.21 24.93 1.14
N ALA A 214 6.30 24.75 2.09
CA ALA A 214 6.48 25.26 3.45
C ALA A 214 7.49 24.40 4.23
N GLU A 215 7.31 23.08 4.22
CA GLU A 215 8.27 22.10 4.75
C GLU A 215 7.93 20.72 4.19
N LEU A 216 8.82 20.12 3.40
CA LEU A 216 8.55 18.83 2.77
C LEU A 216 8.56 17.64 3.75
N GLY A 217 7.63 16.72 3.52
CA GLY A 217 7.60 15.38 4.12
C GLY A 217 8.26 14.33 3.20
N ASN A 218 7.48 13.33 2.80
CA ASN A 218 7.87 12.28 1.87
C ASN A 218 7.55 12.64 0.42
N ILE A 219 8.11 11.83 -0.48
CA ILE A 219 7.83 11.86 -1.91
C ILE A 219 7.56 10.43 -2.38
N ASP A 220 6.75 10.30 -3.42
CA ASP A 220 6.50 9.04 -4.12
C ASP A 220 6.12 9.34 -5.59
N PHE A 221 5.89 8.31 -6.41
CA PHE A 221 5.41 8.46 -7.78
C PHE A 221 4.00 7.88 -7.92
N ASP A 222 3.14 8.61 -8.62
CA ASP A 222 1.87 8.05 -9.09
C ASP A 222 2.15 7.13 -10.30
N PRO A 223 1.90 5.82 -10.19
CA PRO A 223 2.23 4.86 -11.24
C PRO A 223 1.32 4.97 -12.48
N THR A 224 0.21 5.70 -12.39
CA THR A 224 -0.74 5.84 -13.50
C THR A 224 -0.28 6.83 -14.56
N ASP A 225 0.49 7.85 -14.16
CA ASP A 225 1.00 8.90 -15.04
C ASP A 225 2.50 9.21 -14.87
N ASP A 226 3.21 8.46 -14.02
CA ASP A 226 4.66 8.60 -13.76
C ASP A 226 5.03 10.00 -13.24
N MET A 227 4.12 10.60 -12.46
CA MET A 227 4.30 11.93 -11.90
C MET A 227 4.78 11.87 -10.46
N LEU A 228 5.80 12.68 -10.14
CA LEU A 228 6.29 12.83 -8.78
C LEU A 228 5.22 13.50 -7.91
N VAL A 229 5.02 12.95 -6.72
CA VAL A 229 4.13 13.45 -5.68
C VAL A 229 4.96 13.80 -4.46
N ALA A 230 4.65 14.92 -3.81
CA ALA A 230 5.29 15.34 -2.58
C ALA A 230 4.26 15.85 -1.57
N THR A 231 4.46 15.47 -0.30
CA THR A 231 3.70 16.04 0.82
C THR A 231 4.38 17.30 1.34
N ASP A 232 3.63 18.39 1.50
CA ASP A 232 4.06 19.62 2.16
C ASP A 232 3.48 19.63 3.58
N ARG A 233 4.29 19.19 4.55
CA ARG A 233 3.89 19.00 5.94
C ARG A 233 3.34 20.28 6.53
N SER A 234 4.14 21.33 6.56
CA SER A 234 3.73 22.61 7.17
C SER A 234 2.75 23.40 6.28
N GLY A 235 2.57 22.96 5.03
CA GLY A 235 1.55 23.47 4.12
C GLY A 235 0.21 22.72 4.20
N HIS A 236 0.17 21.55 4.86
CA HIS A 236 -1.01 20.69 5.01
C HIS A 236 -1.62 20.27 3.65
N LEU A 237 -0.75 20.08 2.65
CA LEU A 237 -1.11 19.86 1.25
C LEU A 237 -0.26 18.75 0.63
N VAL A 238 -0.85 18.01 -0.30
CA VAL A 238 -0.16 17.02 -1.13
C VAL A 238 -0.19 17.50 -2.58
N TYR A 239 0.98 17.51 -3.23
CA TYR A 239 1.13 18.02 -4.58
C TYR A 239 1.60 16.95 -5.54
N LYS A 240 0.94 16.85 -6.70
CA LYS A 240 1.51 16.26 -7.90
C LYS A 240 2.36 17.31 -8.63
N ILE A 241 3.54 16.93 -9.10
CA ILE A 241 4.57 17.85 -9.61
C ILE A 241 4.85 17.59 -11.09
N GLY A 242 4.55 18.59 -11.92
CA GLY A 242 4.89 18.72 -13.33
C GLY A 242 6.37 18.49 -13.63
N THR A 243 6.69 17.98 -14.83
CA THR A 243 8.10 17.90 -15.30
C THR A 243 8.80 19.26 -15.39
N ASP A 244 8.03 20.34 -15.41
CA ASP A 244 8.47 21.74 -15.38
C ASP A 244 8.49 22.35 -13.96
N GLY A 245 8.22 21.54 -12.93
CA GLY A 245 8.15 21.96 -11.52
C GLY A 245 6.79 22.54 -11.09
N THR A 246 5.79 22.59 -11.98
CA THR A 246 4.46 23.09 -11.61
C THR A 246 3.78 22.17 -10.60
N LYS A 247 3.10 22.75 -9.60
CA LYS A 247 2.48 21.99 -8.51
C LYS A 247 0.96 22.03 -8.62
N THR A 248 0.32 20.87 -8.54
CA THR A 248 -1.14 20.71 -8.49
C THR A 248 -1.53 20.01 -7.21
N VAL A 249 -2.43 20.60 -6.42
CA VAL A 249 -2.93 20.00 -5.19
C VAL A 249 -3.78 18.77 -5.53
N ILE A 250 -3.48 17.64 -4.90
CA ILE A 250 -4.27 16.41 -5.03
C ILE A 250 -4.96 16.00 -3.72
N ALA A 251 -4.48 16.45 -2.57
CA ALA A 251 -5.11 16.24 -1.26
C ALA A 251 -4.71 17.32 -0.26
N GLY A 252 -5.54 17.50 0.76
CA GLY A 252 -5.40 18.57 1.75
C GLY A 252 -6.03 19.88 1.27
N ASN A 253 -6.52 20.68 2.21
CA ASN A 253 -7.10 21.99 1.96
C ASN A 253 -6.22 23.17 2.46
N GLY A 254 -5.07 22.87 3.08
CA GLY A 254 -4.15 23.87 3.63
C GLY A 254 -4.44 24.30 5.08
N ASP A 255 -5.50 23.79 5.69
CA ASP A 255 -5.84 24.00 7.09
C ASP A 255 -5.45 22.77 7.96
N THR A 256 -5.41 22.94 9.29
CA THR A 256 -5.16 21.86 10.26
C THR A 256 -6.43 21.20 10.79
N SER A 257 -7.61 21.70 10.43
CA SER A 257 -8.88 21.15 10.90
C SER A 257 -10.02 21.48 9.95
N GLY A 258 -10.98 20.57 9.81
CA GLY A 258 -12.17 20.75 8.98
C GLY A 258 -12.23 19.79 7.78
N GLY A 259 -13.42 19.65 7.22
CA GLY A 259 -13.73 18.57 6.27
C GLY A 259 -14.15 17.29 7.00
N GLU A 260 -14.65 16.33 6.23
CA GLU A 260 -15.09 15.03 6.72
C GLU A 260 -14.66 13.95 5.70
N PRO A 261 -14.39 12.70 6.14
CA PRO A 261 -14.17 11.59 5.23
C PRO A 261 -15.39 11.35 4.31
N GLY A 262 -15.16 10.69 3.16
CA GLY A 262 -16.17 10.34 2.16
C GLY A 262 -16.39 11.40 1.07
N GLY A 263 -15.56 12.44 1.03
CA GLY A 263 -15.58 13.49 0.00
C GLY A 263 -14.28 13.56 -0.81
N ALA A 264 -14.08 14.68 -1.52
CA ALA A 264 -12.84 14.91 -2.25
C ALA A 264 -11.65 15.09 -1.27
N PRO A 265 -10.48 14.50 -1.54
CA PRO A 265 -9.29 14.66 -0.70
C PRO A 265 -8.85 16.11 -0.49
N THR A 266 -9.20 17.01 -1.41
CA THR A 266 -8.88 18.45 -1.37
C THR A 266 -9.79 19.25 -0.45
N ASP A 267 -10.89 18.68 0.04
CA ASP A 267 -11.81 19.35 0.95
C ASP A 267 -11.43 19.09 2.43
N LEU A 268 -10.64 18.06 2.69
CA LEU A 268 -10.22 17.62 4.01
C LEU A 268 -8.96 18.33 4.49
N ALA A 269 -8.93 18.73 5.76
CA ALA A 269 -7.72 19.21 6.41
C ALA A 269 -6.81 18.03 6.78
N LEU A 270 -5.57 18.06 6.28
CA LEU A 270 -4.57 17.03 6.54
C LEU A 270 -3.43 17.62 7.36
N ALA A 271 -3.69 17.74 8.66
CA ALA A 271 -2.79 18.40 9.60
C ALA A 271 -1.40 17.75 9.59
N GLU A 272 -0.41 18.54 9.20
CA GLU A 272 0.98 18.06 9.03
C GLU A 272 1.13 16.76 8.21
N VAL A 273 0.48 16.66 7.04
CA VAL A 273 0.66 15.51 6.13
C VAL A 273 2.14 15.25 5.80
N ARG A 274 2.63 14.06 6.12
CA ARG A 274 4.04 13.67 5.95
C ARG A 274 4.25 12.50 5.01
N GLY A 275 3.40 11.48 5.10
CA GLY A 275 3.57 10.24 4.36
C GLY A 275 2.69 10.21 3.13
N VAL A 276 3.18 9.58 2.06
CA VAL A 276 2.41 9.22 0.86
C VAL A 276 2.94 7.89 0.32
N ALA A 277 2.06 6.99 -0.08
CA ALA A 277 2.41 5.72 -0.72
C ALA A 277 1.33 5.30 -1.73
N PHE A 278 1.72 5.10 -3.00
CA PHE A 278 0.80 4.76 -4.08
C PHE A 278 0.66 3.25 -4.29
N ASN A 279 -0.57 2.81 -4.53
CA ASN A 279 -0.88 1.51 -5.08
C ASN A 279 -0.74 1.53 -6.61
N PRO A 280 -0.56 0.36 -7.25
CA PRO A 280 -0.41 0.26 -8.70
C PRO A 280 -1.62 0.68 -9.54
N ASP A 281 -2.79 0.87 -8.94
CA ASP A 281 -4.03 1.34 -9.56
C ASP A 281 -4.20 2.87 -9.48
N GLY A 282 -3.31 3.56 -8.77
CA GLY A 282 -3.35 5.01 -8.54
C GLY A 282 -4.08 5.43 -7.26
N SER A 283 -4.70 4.50 -6.52
CA SER A 283 -5.12 4.78 -5.15
C SER A 283 -3.89 4.96 -4.25
N TYR A 284 -4.02 5.63 -3.12
CA TYR A 284 -2.86 5.94 -2.28
C TYR A 284 -3.19 6.14 -0.82
N PHE A 285 -2.22 5.86 0.04
CA PHE A 285 -2.29 6.18 1.46
C PHE A 285 -1.58 7.49 1.76
N LEU A 286 -2.09 8.22 2.76
CA LEU A 286 -1.46 9.39 3.34
C LEU A 286 -1.32 9.20 4.85
N ALA A 287 -0.28 9.79 5.43
CA ALA A 287 -0.08 9.81 6.88
C ALA A 287 0.00 11.25 7.39
N THR A 288 -0.86 11.61 8.34
CA THR A 288 -0.83 12.91 9.02
C THR A 288 -0.06 12.79 10.33
N HIS A 289 0.86 13.72 10.55
CA HIS A 289 1.62 13.74 11.79
C HIS A 289 0.78 14.27 12.94
N ASP A 290 0.02 15.34 12.71
CA ASP A 290 -0.96 15.87 13.66
C ASP A 290 -2.31 15.17 13.37
N GLY A 291 -3.06 14.82 14.40
CA GLY A 291 -4.08 13.78 14.43
C GLY A 291 -3.55 12.33 14.44
N GLY A 292 -2.30 12.07 14.02
CA GLY A 292 -1.72 10.72 13.98
C GLY A 292 -2.40 9.73 13.02
N GLN A 293 -3.11 10.18 11.98
CA GLN A 293 -4.03 9.33 11.20
C GLN A 293 -3.39 8.77 9.91
N ILE A 294 -3.85 7.60 9.48
CA ILE A 294 -3.65 7.09 8.12
C ILE A 294 -4.95 7.25 7.32
N TRP A 295 -4.83 7.91 6.19
CA TRP A 295 -5.91 8.13 5.23
C TRP A 295 -5.69 7.27 3.99
N PHE A 296 -6.77 6.86 3.35
CA PHE A 296 -6.76 6.17 2.07
C PHE A 296 -7.56 6.98 1.06
N VAL A 297 -6.99 7.25 -0.12
CA VAL A 297 -7.69 7.85 -1.25
C VAL A 297 -7.90 6.79 -2.30
N ASP A 298 -9.16 6.50 -2.60
CA ASP A 298 -9.54 5.48 -3.57
C ASP A 298 -9.33 5.93 -5.03
N SER A 299 -9.50 4.99 -5.96
CA SER A 299 -9.39 5.23 -7.40
C SER A 299 -10.51 6.14 -7.95
N ALA A 300 -11.60 6.32 -7.21
CA ALA A 300 -12.66 7.27 -7.51
C ALA A 300 -12.39 8.68 -6.94
N ASN A 301 -11.22 8.89 -6.33
CA ASN A 301 -10.78 10.13 -5.71
C ASN A 301 -11.67 10.56 -4.53
N THR A 302 -12.03 9.60 -3.68
CA THR A 302 -12.69 9.80 -2.39
C THR A 302 -11.72 9.47 -1.25
N ILE A 303 -11.66 10.33 -0.23
CA ILE A 303 -10.79 10.11 0.94
C ILE A 303 -11.52 9.41 2.08
N HIS A 304 -10.88 8.39 2.65
CA HIS A 304 -11.38 7.56 3.74
C HIS A 304 -10.39 7.57 4.91
N LEU A 305 -10.89 7.51 6.14
CA LEU A 305 -10.05 7.25 7.30
C LEU A 305 -9.78 5.75 7.39
N ALA A 306 -8.52 5.34 7.24
CA ALA A 306 -8.12 3.93 7.26
C ALA A 306 -7.65 3.48 8.63
N ILE A 307 -6.88 4.31 9.33
CA ILE A 307 -6.42 4.02 10.70
C ILE A 307 -6.49 5.30 11.50
N ASP A 308 -7.23 5.26 12.61
CA ASP A 308 -7.34 6.37 13.53
C ASP A 308 -6.13 6.44 14.48
N GLY A 309 -5.78 7.66 14.89
CA GLY A 309 -4.59 7.93 15.67
C GLY A 309 -4.75 9.11 16.63
N ASP A 310 -3.64 9.53 17.23
CA ASP A 310 -3.59 10.75 18.04
C ASP A 310 -2.21 11.45 18.01
N ASP A 311 -2.11 12.54 18.77
CA ASP A 311 -0.91 13.38 18.92
C ASP A 311 -0.21 13.23 20.28
N ASP A 312 -0.55 12.20 21.06
CA ASP A 312 -0.06 12.04 22.42
C ASP A 312 0.95 10.89 22.54
N HIS A 313 1.61 10.53 21.43
CA HIS A 313 2.58 9.44 21.36
C HIS A 313 1.99 8.10 21.81
N THR A 314 0.67 7.92 21.63
CA THR A 314 -0.01 6.68 21.97
C THR A 314 0.45 5.57 21.03
N HIS A 315 0.80 4.44 21.63
CA HIS A 315 1.09 3.21 20.92
C HIS A 315 0.08 2.14 21.35
N ALA A 316 -0.78 1.72 20.42
CA ALA A 316 -1.91 0.84 20.69
C ALA A 316 -2.24 -0.06 19.49
N GLY A 317 -3.28 -0.90 19.62
CA GLY A 317 -3.83 -1.67 18.50
C GLY A 317 -3.02 -2.87 18.03
N ASP A 318 -1.88 -3.20 18.65
CA ASP A 318 -1.11 -4.38 18.27
C ASP A 318 -1.95 -5.67 18.36
N GLY A 319 -2.04 -6.39 17.23
CA GLY A 319 -2.84 -7.62 17.10
C GLY A 319 -4.34 -7.38 16.90
N GLU A 320 -4.75 -6.14 16.62
CA GLU A 320 -6.14 -5.82 16.24
C GLU A 320 -6.21 -5.47 14.75
N PRO A 321 -7.29 -5.88 14.05
CA PRO A 321 -7.55 -5.45 12.69
C PRO A 321 -7.65 -3.93 12.60
N ILE A 322 -7.21 -3.35 11.48
CA ILE A 322 -7.35 -1.91 11.25
C ILE A 322 -8.82 -1.44 11.22
N SER A 323 -9.75 -2.34 10.90
CA SER A 323 -11.20 -2.10 10.88
C SER A 323 -11.82 -1.87 12.27
N VAL A 324 -11.16 -2.32 13.33
CA VAL A 324 -11.64 -2.10 14.70
C VAL A 324 -11.42 -0.63 15.08
N ALA A 325 -12.49 0.11 15.35
CA ALA A 325 -12.41 1.52 15.71
C ALA A 325 -11.53 1.79 16.94
N GLY A 326 -10.82 2.92 16.93
CA GLY A 326 -10.01 3.42 18.04
C GLY A 326 -8.60 3.84 17.59
N VAL A 327 -7.95 4.64 18.43
CA VAL A 327 -6.57 5.11 18.24
C VAL A 327 -5.61 3.92 18.25
N LYS A 328 -4.83 3.74 17.16
CA LYS A 328 -3.83 2.66 17.04
C LYS A 328 -2.39 3.15 16.88
N ILE A 329 -2.22 4.36 16.38
CA ILE A 329 -0.91 4.95 16.07
C ILE A 329 -0.86 6.40 16.53
N SER A 330 0.35 6.93 16.64
CA SER A 330 0.55 8.35 16.88
C SER A 330 1.70 8.90 16.05
N GLU A 331 1.53 10.14 15.57
CA GLU A 331 2.49 10.91 14.78
C GLU A 331 3.35 10.09 13.77
N PRO A 332 2.76 9.40 12.79
CA PRO A 332 3.54 8.67 11.78
C PRO A 332 4.52 9.60 11.05
N ARG A 333 5.76 9.15 10.91
CA ARG A 333 6.84 9.87 10.20
C ARG A 333 6.87 9.55 8.71
N ALA A 334 6.52 8.31 8.36
CA ALA A 334 6.46 7.84 7.00
C ALA A 334 5.51 6.64 6.88
N ILE A 335 5.01 6.42 5.68
CA ILE A 335 4.22 5.26 5.28
C ILE A 335 4.74 4.74 3.94
N VAL A 336 4.79 3.41 3.78
CA VAL A 336 5.29 2.74 2.57
C VAL A 336 4.50 1.48 2.32
N ILE A 337 4.21 1.17 1.06
CA ILE A 337 3.70 -0.13 0.65
C ILE A 337 4.90 -1.01 0.29
N ALA A 338 5.08 -2.12 1.01
CA ALA A 338 6.15 -3.08 0.78
C ALA A 338 5.92 -3.86 -0.53
N PRO A 339 6.92 -4.57 -1.09
CA PRO A 339 6.74 -5.38 -2.30
C PRO A 339 5.69 -6.49 -2.15
N ASN A 340 5.51 -7.02 -0.94
CA ASN A 340 4.44 -7.97 -0.59
C ASN A 340 3.11 -7.28 -0.22
N ARG A 341 3.01 -5.96 -0.45
CA ARG A 341 1.86 -5.07 -0.17
C ARG A 341 1.56 -4.77 1.28
N ASP A 342 2.34 -5.29 2.23
CA ASP A 342 2.21 -4.87 3.62
C ASP A 342 2.39 -3.35 3.74
N LEU A 343 1.57 -2.72 4.58
CA LEU A 343 1.70 -1.31 4.88
C LEU A 343 2.70 -1.14 6.01
N LEU A 344 3.85 -0.53 5.74
CA LEU A 344 4.84 -0.18 6.75
C LEU A 344 4.64 1.25 7.22
N ILE A 345 4.56 1.44 8.53
CA ILE A 345 4.41 2.75 9.16
C ILE A 345 5.59 2.96 10.10
N THR A 346 6.37 4.01 9.87
CA THR A 346 7.39 4.44 10.82
C THR A 346 6.73 5.37 11.83
N GLU A 347 6.49 4.88 13.04
CA GLU A 347 5.63 5.53 14.03
C GLU A 347 6.46 6.35 15.03
N ASN A 348 6.18 7.66 15.05
CA ASN A 348 6.68 8.69 15.94
C ASN A 348 8.19 8.70 16.26
N ASP A 349 8.60 9.67 17.08
CA ASP A 349 9.99 9.83 17.49
C ASP A 349 10.39 8.84 18.62
N TYR A 350 9.46 8.12 19.26
CA TYR A 350 9.77 7.19 20.36
C TYR A 350 10.32 5.86 19.87
N GLY A 351 10.11 5.54 18.59
CA GLY A 351 10.81 4.49 17.89
C GLY A 351 10.05 3.19 17.82
N TYR A 352 8.99 3.20 17.00
CA TYR A 352 8.33 2.01 16.52
C TYR A 352 8.34 1.96 15.00
N VAL A 353 8.43 0.75 14.45
CA VAL A 353 8.04 0.45 13.07
C VAL A 353 6.89 -0.53 13.15
N ARG A 354 5.78 -0.18 12.51
CA ARG A 354 4.54 -0.95 12.48
C ARG A 354 4.35 -1.55 11.09
N ARG A 355 3.58 -2.63 11.05
CA ARG A 355 3.17 -3.33 9.83
C ARG A 355 1.68 -3.60 9.91
N VAL A 356 0.97 -3.31 8.83
CA VAL A 356 -0.38 -3.84 8.58
C VAL A 356 -0.23 -4.89 7.50
N GLU A 357 -0.66 -6.12 7.82
CA GLU A 357 -0.57 -7.26 6.92
C GLU A 357 -1.51 -7.09 5.72
N TRP A 358 -1.01 -7.38 4.52
CA TRP A 358 -1.83 -7.54 3.33
C TRP A 358 -2.43 -8.95 3.29
N LEU A 359 -3.75 -9.05 3.21
CA LEU A 359 -4.50 -10.30 3.19
C LEU A 359 -4.87 -10.78 1.78
N GLY A 360 -4.65 -9.96 0.75
CA GLY A 360 -5.13 -10.22 -0.60
C GLY A 360 -6.45 -9.53 -0.91
N ILE A 361 -6.84 -9.55 -2.19
CA ILE A 361 -8.17 -9.13 -2.61
C ILE A 361 -9.06 -10.37 -2.53
N PRO A 362 -10.18 -10.36 -1.77
CA PRO A 362 -11.08 -11.49 -1.72
C PRO A 362 -11.49 -11.96 -3.12
N GLY A 363 -11.15 -13.20 -3.45
CA GLY A 363 -11.45 -13.85 -4.73
C GLY A 363 -10.43 -13.65 -5.85
N ASP A 364 -9.39 -12.84 -5.66
CA ASP A 364 -8.18 -12.88 -6.48
C ASP A 364 -7.28 -13.99 -5.93
N ILE A 365 -7.35 -15.17 -6.54
CA ILE A 365 -6.76 -16.41 -6.04
C ILE A 365 -5.31 -16.55 -6.49
N ASP A 366 -4.92 -15.89 -7.60
CA ASP A 366 -3.56 -15.93 -8.13
C ASP A 366 -2.73 -14.66 -7.81
N ASP A 367 -3.27 -13.75 -6.99
CA ASP A 367 -2.67 -12.51 -6.50
C ASP A 367 -2.22 -11.56 -7.63
N ASN A 368 -2.90 -11.58 -8.78
CA ASN A 368 -2.57 -10.75 -9.94
C ASN A 368 -3.27 -9.37 -9.96
N LEU A 369 -4.11 -9.11 -8.96
CA LEU A 369 -5.01 -7.96 -8.77
C LEU A 369 -6.21 -7.90 -9.72
N VAL A 370 -6.62 -9.02 -10.28
CA VAL A 370 -7.79 -9.14 -11.13
C VAL A 370 -8.59 -10.32 -10.62
N ILE A 371 -9.91 -10.13 -10.52
CA ILE A 371 -10.84 -11.22 -10.29
C ILE A 371 -11.34 -11.64 -11.66
N ASP A 372 -10.95 -12.81 -12.13
CA ASP A 372 -11.30 -13.33 -13.45
C ASP A 372 -11.55 -14.85 -13.46
N VAL A 373 -11.71 -15.40 -14.67
CA VAL A 373 -11.97 -16.83 -14.88
C VAL A 373 -10.84 -17.73 -14.36
N ASN A 374 -9.60 -17.25 -14.28
CA ASN A 374 -8.47 -18.02 -13.77
C ASN A 374 -8.65 -18.30 -12.26
N ASP A 375 -9.20 -17.35 -11.51
CA ASP A 375 -9.42 -17.50 -10.08
C ASP A 375 -10.45 -18.57 -9.75
N ILE A 376 -11.62 -18.50 -10.40
CA ILE A 376 -12.68 -19.49 -10.20
C ILE A 376 -12.27 -20.88 -10.70
N ASN A 377 -11.41 -20.95 -11.72
CA ASN A 377 -10.80 -22.19 -12.19
C ASN A 377 -9.81 -22.75 -11.17
N ALA A 378 -8.95 -21.91 -10.59
CA ALA A 378 -8.01 -22.29 -9.55
C ALA A 378 -8.73 -22.78 -8.28
N LEU A 379 -9.75 -22.06 -7.84
CA LEU A 379 -10.62 -22.44 -6.73
C LEU A 379 -11.30 -23.80 -7.00
N SER A 380 -11.89 -23.98 -8.18
CA SER A 380 -12.51 -25.26 -8.55
C SER A 380 -11.51 -26.42 -8.54
N ALA A 381 -10.27 -26.20 -9.00
CA ALA A 381 -9.21 -27.20 -8.91
C ALA A 381 -8.80 -27.51 -7.47
N ALA A 382 -8.71 -26.50 -6.60
CA ALA A 382 -8.39 -26.66 -5.18
C ALA A 382 -9.47 -27.50 -4.46
N ILE A 383 -10.75 -27.21 -4.69
CA ILE A 383 -11.88 -27.97 -4.16
C ILE A 383 -11.82 -29.43 -4.62
N ARG A 384 -11.60 -29.68 -5.92
CA ARG A 384 -11.50 -31.06 -6.46
C ARG A 384 -10.34 -31.86 -5.86
N THR A 385 -9.25 -31.20 -5.53
CA THR A 385 -8.05 -31.83 -4.96
C THR A 385 -8.09 -31.94 -3.44
N GLY A 386 -9.11 -31.35 -2.79
CA GLY A 386 -9.25 -31.35 -1.34
C GLY A 386 -8.19 -30.51 -0.65
N SER A 387 -7.89 -29.32 -1.21
CA SER A 387 -6.99 -28.35 -0.60
C SER A 387 -7.44 -27.99 0.82
N THR A 388 -6.50 -27.62 1.67
CA THR A 388 -6.76 -27.05 3.01
C THR A 388 -6.08 -25.69 3.17
N ASP A 389 -5.68 -25.10 2.06
CA ASP A 389 -5.06 -23.79 2.03
C ASP A 389 -6.14 -22.73 2.26
N ALA A 390 -5.93 -21.88 3.26
CA ALA A 390 -6.88 -20.87 3.70
C ALA A 390 -7.17 -19.82 2.62
N ASN A 391 -6.28 -19.63 1.64
CA ASN A 391 -6.50 -18.71 0.53
C ASN A 391 -7.71 -19.11 -0.35
N PHE A 392 -8.16 -20.36 -0.28
CA PHE A 392 -9.35 -20.83 -1.00
C PHE A 392 -10.62 -20.89 -0.13
N ASP A 393 -10.52 -20.60 1.18
CA ASP A 393 -11.67 -20.54 2.10
C ASP A 393 -12.25 -19.11 2.09
N LEU A 394 -13.10 -18.84 1.10
CA LEU A 394 -13.67 -17.52 0.84
C LEU A 394 -14.90 -17.23 1.70
N ASN A 395 -15.46 -18.26 2.34
CA ASN A 395 -16.63 -18.12 3.20
C ASN A 395 -16.28 -18.08 4.71
N GLY A 396 -15.03 -18.43 5.07
CA GLY A 396 -14.48 -18.31 6.41
C GLY A 396 -14.92 -19.42 7.38
N ASP A 397 -15.39 -20.55 6.89
CA ASP A 397 -15.82 -21.69 7.71
C ASP A 397 -14.71 -22.71 7.99
N ASN A 398 -13.49 -22.44 7.53
CA ASN A 398 -12.29 -23.28 7.62
C ASN A 398 -12.39 -24.57 6.80
N VAL A 399 -13.23 -24.59 5.76
CA VAL A 399 -13.40 -25.74 4.87
C VAL A 399 -13.39 -25.26 3.41
N VAL A 400 -12.39 -25.70 2.64
CA VAL A 400 -12.35 -25.43 1.19
C VAL A 400 -13.29 -26.40 0.47
N ASP A 401 -14.49 -25.93 0.14
CA ASP A 401 -15.50 -26.70 -0.57
C ASP A 401 -16.38 -25.88 -1.54
N ASN A 402 -17.50 -26.47 -1.95
CA ASN A 402 -18.40 -25.85 -2.91
C ASN A 402 -19.07 -24.56 -2.37
N ALA A 403 -19.09 -24.35 -1.05
CA ALA A 403 -19.57 -23.13 -0.42
C ALA A 403 -18.67 -21.93 -0.78
N ASP A 404 -17.35 -22.11 -0.84
CA ASP A 404 -16.42 -21.06 -1.26
C ASP A 404 -16.64 -20.66 -2.71
N ARG A 405 -16.91 -21.65 -3.58
CA ARG A 405 -17.23 -21.37 -4.97
C ARG A 405 -18.54 -20.59 -5.12
N VAL A 406 -19.52 -20.87 -4.26
CA VAL A 406 -20.75 -20.07 -4.20
C VAL A 406 -20.44 -18.66 -3.73
N ALA A 407 -19.61 -18.49 -2.69
CA ALA A 407 -19.19 -17.19 -2.19
C ALA A 407 -18.46 -16.36 -3.27
N TRP A 408 -17.53 -16.98 -4.00
CA TRP A 408 -16.82 -16.35 -5.12
C TRP A 408 -17.81 -15.82 -6.18
N VAL A 409 -18.73 -16.67 -6.64
CA VAL A 409 -19.68 -16.30 -7.71
C VAL A 409 -20.70 -15.26 -7.24
N LYS A 410 -21.17 -15.35 -5.99
CA LYS A 410 -22.33 -14.58 -5.51
C LYS A 410 -21.99 -13.35 -4.71
N ASP A 411 -20.99 -13.45 -3.85
CA ASP A 411 -20.69 -12.41 -2.88
C ASP A 411 -19.54 -11.53 -3.37
N ILE A 412 -18.55 -12.14 -4.04
CA ILE A 412 -17.37 -11.46 -4.58
C ILE A 412 -17.64 -10.95 -5.99
N GLU A 413 -17.75 -11.84 -6.99
CA GLU A 413 -17.91 -11.47 -8.40
C GLU A 413 -19.32 -10.95 -8.70
N LYS A 414 -20.30 -11.28 -7.85
CA LYS A 414 -21.70 -10.86 -7.97
C LYS A 414 -22.28 -11.18 -9.36
N THR A 415 -22.08 -12.41 -9.80
CA THR A 415 -22.64 -12.95 -11.03
C THR A 415 -23.47 -14.24 -10.79
N TYR A 416 -23.68 -15.04 -11.83
CA TYR A 416 -24.46 -16.26 -11.85
C TYR A 416 -23.63 -17.45 -12.25
N PHE A 417 -23.98 -18.62 -11.70
CA PHE A 417 -23.55 -19.86 -12.31
C PHE A 417 -24.16 -19.92 -13.72
N GLY A 418 -23.32 -20.05 -14.75
CA GLY A 418 -23.75 -19.97 -16.14
C GLY A 418 -23.13 -18.81 -16.92
N ASP A 419 -22.78 -17.71 -16.26
CA ASP A 419 -22.11 -16.57 -16.88
C ASP A 419 -20.65 -16.91 -17.15
N SER A 420 -20.33 -17.30 -18.38
CA SER A 420 -19.04 -17.88 -18.76
C SER A 420 -18.00 -16.84 -19.13
N ASN A 421 -18.43 -15.62 -19.47
CA ASN A 421 -17.55 -14.50 -19.77
C ASN A 421 -17.46 -13.48 -18.62
N LEU A 422 -18.13 -13.73 -17.49
CA LEU A 422 -18.15 -12.87 -16.30
C LEU A 422 -18.61 -11.44 -16.65
N ASP A 423 -19.60 -11.30 -17.53
CA ASP A 423 -20.15 -9.98 -17.88
C ASP A 423 -21.31 -9.55 -16.95
N GLY A 424 -21.58 -10.37 -15.93
CA GLY A 424 -22.65 -10.21 -14.96
C GLY A 424 -23.97 -10.81 -15.41
N GLU A 425 -24.10 -11.24 -16.67
CA GLU A 425 -25.34 -11.76 -17.24
C GLU A 425 -25.22 -13.22 -17.66
N PHE A 426 -26.06 -14.09 -17.10
CA PHE A 426 -26.26 -15.40 -17.69
C PHE A 426 -27.32 -15.34 -18.80
N ASN A 427 -26.91 -15.42 -20.07
CA ASN A 427 -27.77 -15.29 -21.24
C ASN A 427 -27.35 -16.21 -22.41
N SER A 428 -27.89 -15.97 -23.61
CA SER A 428 -27.61 -16.81 -24.78
C SER A 428 -26.16 -16.72 -25.29
N THR A 429 -25.45 -15.65 -24.96
CA THR A 429 -24.05 -15.42 -25.36
C THR A 429 -23.14 -16.44 -24.67
N ASP A 430 -23.39 -16.74 -23.39
CA ASP A 430 -22.68 -17.79 -22.65
C ASP A 430 -22.83 -19.15 -23.30
N PHE A 431 -24.05 -19.50 -23.71
CA PHE A 431 -24.28 -20.77 -24.40
C PHE A 431 -23.52 -20.83 -25.72
N VAL A 432 -23.47 -19.73 -26.47
CA VAL A 432 -22.67 -19.67 -27.70
C VAL A 432 -21.20 -19.92 -27.38
N LEU A 433 -20.65 -19.32 -26.33
CA LEU A 433 -19.25 -19.50 -25.91
C LEU A 433 -18.95 -20.96 -25.55
N VAL A 434 -19.70 -21.54 -24.62
CA VAL A 434 -19.42 -22.90 -24.12
C VAL A 434 -19.66 -23.98 -25.19
N PHE A 435 -20.65 -23.81 -26.07
CA PHE A 435 -20.85 -24.76 -27.17
C PHE A 435 -19.83 -24.60 -28.31
N GLN A 436 -19.29 -23.40 -28.52
CA GLN A 436 -18.17 -23.20 -29.45
C GLN A 436 -16.87 -23.84 -28.94
N ALA A 437 -16.67 -23.91 -27.63
CA ALA A 437 -15.54 -24.61 -27.03
C ALA A 437 -15.54 -26.13 -27.35
N GLY A 438 -16.72 -26.73 -27.54
CA GLY A 438 -16.85 -28.11 -28.01
C GLY A 438 -16.45 -29.19 -26.99
N THR A 439 -16.63 -28.88 -25.70
CA THR A 439 -16.34 -29.74 -24.54
C THR A 439 -17.55 -30.52 -24.03
N TYR A 440 -18.77 -30.12 -24.40
CA TYR A 440 -20.02 -30.72 -23.90
C TYR A 440 -20.11 -32.25 -24.12
N GLU A 441 -20.25 -33.00 -23.02
CA GLU A 441 -20.39 -34.47 -23.00
C GLU A 441 -19.26 -35.19 -23.76
N ARG A 442 -18.09 -34.55 -23.89
CA ARG A 442 -16.96 -35.08 -24.63
C ARG A 442 -16.01 -35.84 -23.71
N ALA A 443 -15.95 -37.16 -23.90
CA ALA A 443 -15.08 -38.02 -23.11
C ALA A 443 -13.60 -37.57 -23.18
N GLY A 444 -13.01 -37.35 -22.00
CA GLY A 444 -11.60 -36.95 -21.85
C GLY A 444 -11.30 -35.49 -22.20
N ALA A 445 -12.31 -34.67 -22.50
CA ALA A 445 -12.16 -33.23 -22.54
C ALA A 445 -12.23 -32.68 -21.12
N GLU A 446 -11.27 -31.84 -20.74
CA GLU A 446 -11.34 -31.01 -19.55
C GLU A 446 -12.13 -29.74 -19.91
N ALA A 447 -12.94 -29.28 -18.97
CA ALA A 447 -13.62 -28.01 -19.05
C ALA A 447 -13.17 -27.10 -17.90
N THR A 448 -13.21 -25.81 -18.18
CA THR A 448 -13.00 -24.66 -17.30
C THR A 448 -14.33 -23.91 -17.19
N TRP A 449 -14.41 -22.91 -16.30
CA TRP A 449 -15.57 -22.04 -16.16
C TRP A 449 -16.07 -21.50 -17.51
N GLU A 450 -15.16 -20.89 -18.28
CA GLU A 450 -15.46 -20.28 -19.59
C GLU A 450 -15.87 -21.29 -20.68
N THR A 451 -15.61 -22.58 -20.44
CA THR A 451 -15.95 -23.68 -21.36
C THR A 451 -17.02 -24.61 -20.79
N GLY A 452 -17.69 -24.19 -19.70
CA GLY A 452 -18.93 -24.77 -19.19
C GLY A 452 -18.83 -25.59 -17.90
N ASP A 453 -17.68 -25.65 -17.22
CA ASP A 453 -17.50 -26.35 -15.91
C ASP A 453 -18.07 -25.54 -14.73
N TRP A 454 -19.35 -25.19 -14.78
CA TRP A 454 -19.97 -24.34 -13.75
C TRP A 454 -20.20 -25.07 -12.41
N ASN A 455 -20.20 -26.40 -12.41
CA ASN A 455 -20.22 -27.18 -11.16
C ASN A 455 -18.81 -27.52 -10.63
N GLY A 456 -17.76 -27.11 -11.35
CA GLY A 456 -16.35 -27.26 -10.97
C GLY A 456 -15.87 -28.71 -10.91
N ASP A 457 -16.54 -29.67 -11.56
CA ASP A 457 -16.14 -31.09 -11.56
C ASP A 457 -15.09 -31.45 -12.64
N GLY A 458 -14.72 -30.47 -13.47
CA GLY A 458 -13.71 -30.55 -14.51
C GLY A 458 -14.28 -30.96 -15.88
N LYS A 459 -15.61 -31.00 -16.03
CA LYS A 459 -16.29 -31.43 -17.25
C LYS A 459 -17.49 -30.55 -17.53
N PHE A 460 -17.73 -30.29 -18.81
CA PHE A 460 -18.97 -29.68 -19.24
C PHE A 460 -19.99 -30.75 -19.61
N SER A 461 -21.06 -30.87 -18.82
CA SER A 461 -22.09 -31.89 -18.97
C SER A 461 -23.47 -31.36 -18.59
N SER A 462 -24.49 -32.23 -18.64
CA SER A 462 -25.84 -31.86 -18.22
C SER A 462 -25.96 -31.41 -16.75
N SER A 463 -25.04 -31.78 -15.85
CA SER A 463 -25.05 -31.30 -14.46
C SER A 463 -24.69 -29.83 -14.31
N ASP A 464 -23.90 -29.27 -15.22
CA ASP A 464 -23.56 -27.85 -15.24
C ASP A 464 -24.77 -27.01 -15.56
N PHE A 465 -25.58 -27.44 -16.54
CA PHE A 465 -26.87 -26.82 -16.80
C PHE A 465 -27.79 -26.88 -15.59
N VAL A 466 -27.81 -28.00 -14.87
CA VAL A 466 -28.61 -28.09 -13.63
C VAL A 466 -28.13 -27.04 -12.62
N THR A 467 -26.82 -26.89 -12.43
CA THR A 467 -26.23 -25.89 -11.53
C THR A 467 -26.62 -24.47 -11.94
N ALA A 468 -26.39 -24.10 -13.20
CA ALA A 468 -26.68 -22.76 -13.72
C ALA A 468 -28.18 -22.42 -13.73
N PHE A 469 -29.06 -23.35 -14.10
CA PHE A 469 -30.50 -23.09 -14.10
C PHE A 469 -31.13 -23.16 -12.71
N GLN A 470 -30.56 -23.91 -11.76
CA GLN A 470 -30.99 -23.88 -10.35
C GLN A 470 -30.64 -22.56 -9.67
N ASP A 471 -29.50 -21.98 -10.02
CA ASP A 471 -29.12 -20.63 -9.61
C ASP A 471 -30.13 -19.58 -10.12
N GLY A 472 -30.67 -19.83 -11.32
CA GLY A 472 -31.86 -19.16 -11.82
C GLY A 472 -31.62 -17.76 -12.36
N GLY A 473 -30.40 -17.46 -12.82
CA GLY A 473 -29.99 -16.17 -13.39
C GLY A 473 -30.36 -15.92 -14.85
N TYR A 474 -30.80 -16.96 -15.58
CA TYR A 474 -30.94 -16.90 -17.03
C TYR A 474 -31.89 -15.77 -17.49
N GLU A 475 -31.39 -14.86 -18.33
CA GLU A 475 -32.08 -13.66 -18.85
C GLU A 475 -32.64 -12.71 -17.77
N LYS A 476 -32.13 -12.75 -16.54
CA LYS A 476 -32.50 -11.80 -15.49
C LYS A 476 -31.72 -10.47 -15.54
N GLY A 477 -30.63 -10.44 -16.32
CA GLY A 477 -29.68 -9.33 -16.34
C GLY A 477 -28.78 -9.32 -15.10
N PRO A 478 -27.91 -8.30 -14.97
CA PRO A 478 -26.88 -8.25 -13.93
C PRO A 478 -27.47 -8.27 -12.53
N LEU A 479 -26.78 -8.90 -11.58
CA LEU A 479 -27.12 -8.72 -10.17
C LEU A 479 -26.95 -7.22 -9.84
N ALA A 480 -27.97 -6.64 -9.21
CA ALA A 480 -27.92 -5.24 -8.85
C ALA A 480 -26.78 -5.02 -7.85
N VAL A 481 -25.81 -4.17 -8.20
CA VAL A 481 -24.95 -3.52 -7.21
C VAL A 481 -25.87 -2.60 -6.42
N VAL A 482 -26.38 -3.06 -5.28
CA VAL A 482 -27.12 -2.18 -4.37
C VAL A 482 -26.07 -1.23 -3.80
N PRO A 483 -26.10 0.08 -4.12
CA PRO A 483 -25.27 1.01 -3.35
C PRO A 483 -25.78 0.92 -1.92
N GLU A 484 -24.87 0.65 -0.97
CA GLU A 484 -25.24 0.65 0.43
C GLU A 484 -26.04 1.92 0.74
N PRO A 485 -27.20 1.81 1.41
CA PRO A 485 -27.90 3.00 1.83
C PRO A 485 -26.98 3.73 2.80
N THR A 486 -26.48 4.90 2.39
CA THR A 486 -25.84 5.84 3.31
C THR A 486 -26.79 6.09 4.46
N PHE A 487 -26.52 5.46 5.60
CA PHE A 487 -27.37 5.44 6.79
C PHE A 487 -27.24 6.75 7.56
N SER A 488 -27.27 7.90 6.89
CA SER A 488 -27.12 9.24 7.47
C SER A 488 -28.30 10.18 7.19
N GLY A 489 -29.21 9.84 6.27
CA GLY A 489 -30.30 10.74 5.87
C GLY A 489 -31.63 10.61 6.63
N TRP A 490 -31.97 9.44 7.17
CA TRP A 490 -33.36 9.15 7.56
C TRP A 490 -33.71 9.31 9.05
N LEU A 491 -32.71 9.38 9.95
CA LEU A 491 -32.97 9.56 11.39
C LEU A 491 -33.20 11.02 11.80
N VAL A 492 -32.74 12.00 11.00
CA VAL A 492 -32.89 13.43 11.34
C VAL A 492 -34.29 13.97 10.98
N ALA A 493 -34.96 13.42 9.98
CA ALA A 493 -36.27 13.90 9.53
C ALA A 493 -37.41 13.61 10.54
N VAL A 494 -37.33 12.52 11.30
CA VAL A 494 -38.38 12.12 12.26
C VAL A 494 -38.23 12.83 13.62
N ALA A 495 -36.99 13.17 14.02
CA ALA A 495 -36.74 13.95 15.23
C ALA A 495 -37.11 15.44 15.08
N ALA A 496 -36.89 16.03 13.90
CA ALA A 496 -37.22 17.44 13.64
C ALA A 496 -38.75 17.69 13.59
N LEU A 497 -39.55 16.72 13.10
CA LEU A 497 -41.01 16.85 13.09
C LEU A 497 -41.61 16.75 14.51
N SER A 498 -41.00 15.97 15.40
CA SER A 498 -41.51 15.76 16.77
C SER A 498 -41.25 16.96 17.69
N ILE A 499 -40.20 17.75 17.42
CA ILE A 499 -39.87 18.97 18.19
C ILE A 499 -40.68 20.18 17.69
N TYR A 500 -41.09 20.20 16.42
CA TYR A 500 -41.91 21.30 15.88
C TYR A 500 -43.36 21.28 16.41
N PHE A 501 -43.92 20.09 16.71
CA PHE A 501 -45.28 19.97 17.25
C PHE A 501 -45.37 20.11 18.79
N SER A 502 -44.25 20.07 19.53
CA SER A 502 -44.25 20.24 20.99
C SER A 502 -44.08 21.69 21.44
N ARG A 503 -43.57 22.59 20.59
CA ARG A 503 -43.31 24.01 20.94
C ARG A 503 -44.48 24.98 20.72
N ASN A 504 -45.58 24.56 20.10
CA ASN A 504 -46.70 25.45 19.75
C ASN A 504 -47.96 25.32 20.64
N LYS A 505 -47.85 24.76 21.86
CA LYS A 505 -49.02 24.59 22.75
C LYS A 505 -49.14 25.54 23.96
N ASP A 506 -48.17 26.40 24.24
CA ASP A 506 -48.19 27.23 25.47
C ASP A 506 -48.03 28.74 25.25
N ILE A 507 -48.85 29.35 24.38
CA ILE A 507 -49.12 30.80 24.43
C ILE A 507 -50.60 31.07 24.21
N SER A 508 -51.44 30.77 25.22
CA SER A 508 -52.62 31.57 25.54
C SER A 508 -53.17 31.18 26.92
N ARG A 509 -52.85 31.97 27.96
CA ARG A 509 -53.71 32.30 29.11
C ARG A 509 -52.98 33.15 30.16
N ALA A 510 -53.75 34.11 30.69
CA ALA A 510 -53.46 35.15 31.68
C ALA A 510 -52.78 36.41 31.13
#